data_AF-A0A1D2QXF5-F1
#
_entry.id   AF-A0A1D2QXF5-F1
#
_cell.length_a   1.000
_cell.length_b   1.000
_cell.length_c   1.000
_cell.angle_alpha   90.00
_cell.angle_beta   90.00
_cell.angle_gamma   90.00
#
_symmetry.space_group_name_H-M   'P 1'
#
loop_
_entity.id
_entity.type
_entity.pdbx_description
1 polymer ?
#
loop_
_entity_poly.entity_id
_entity_poly.type
_entity_poly.pdbx_seq_one_letter_code
_entity_poly.pdbx_strand_id
1 'polypeptide(L)'
;MTPIEIMALIVAVLGSIKLIVILLNPKSWLDGAAKTAFSNPVLTTMVSLVLAAVTLMYLLEELTIIQIFAVMLFLMFLMAAAIAPYSKEIIAMGDKILKDRGVVKKGWLAIIIWAVLIIWVLYAIFV
;
A
#
# COMPACT_ATOMS: atom_id res chain seq x y z
N MET A 1 -12.00 7.29 -21.25
CA MET A 1 -11.84 6.91 -19.85
C MET A 1 -10.98 7.95 -19.18
N THR A 2 -11.42 8.52 -18.07
CA THR A 2 -10.61 9.48 -17.29
C THR A 2 -9.46 8.75 -16.58
N PRO A 3 -8.38 9.45 -16.17
CA PRO A 3 -7.32 8.86 -15.37
C PRO A 3 -7.82 7.99 -14.21
N ILE A 4 -8.78 8.46 -13.40
CA ILE A 4 -9.32 7.71 -12.26
C ILE A 4 -10.05 6.43 -12.69
N GLU A 5 -10.77 6.45 -13.82
CA GLU A 5 -11.46 5.28 -14.37
C GLU A 5 -10.46 4.22 -14.83
N ILE A 6 -9.34 4.64 -15.45
CA ILE A 6 -8.26 3.74 -15.86
C ILE A 6 -7.61 3.10 -14.63
N MET A 7 -7.31 3.89 -13.60
CA MET A 7 -6.73 3.41 -12.34
C MET A 7 -7.66 2.42 -11.63
N ALA A 8 -8.95 2.74 -11.57
CA ALA A 8 -9.96 1.85 -11.02
C ALA A 8 -10.06 0.54 -11.82
N LEU A 9 -10.04 0.61 -13.15
CA LEU A 9 -10.05 -0.57 -14.03
C LEU A 9 -8.82 -1.46 -13.78
N ILE A 10 -7.62 -0.88 -13.65
CA ILE A 10 -6.39 -1.63 -13.36
C ILE A 10 -6.55 -2.40 -12.05
N VAL A 11 -6.99 -1.74 -10.97
CA VAL A 11 -7.18 -2.39 -9.67
C VAL A 11 -8.29 -3.45 -9.74
N ALA A 12 -9.40 -3.18 -10.42
CA ALA A 12 -10.50 -4.13 -10.57
C ALA A 12 -10.07 -5.40 -11.32
N VAL A 13 -9.34 -5.25 -12.44
CA VAL A 13 -8.85 -6.38 -13.24
C VAL A 13 -7.80 -7.18 -12.49
N LEU A 14 -6.73 -6.52 -12.00
CA LEU A 14 -5.65 -7.21 -11.29
C LEU A 14 -6.14 -7.83 -9.98
N GLY A 15 -7.02 -7.12 -9.26
CA GLY A 15 -7.66 -7.60 -8.05
C GLY A 15 -8.52 -8.84 -8.30
N SER A 16 -9.36 -8.82 -9.35
CA SER A 16 -10.19 -9.97 -9.72
C SER A 16 -9.34 -11.18 -10.09
N ILE A 17 -8.29 -10.99 -10.90
CA ILE A 17 -7.33 -12.06 -11.23
C ILE A 17 -6.70 -12.63 -9.96
N LYS A 18 -6.19 -11.75 -9.07
CA LYS A 18 -5.58 -12.17 -7.81
C LYS A 18 -6.55 -12.97 -6.94
N LEU A 19 -7.81 -12.52 -6.82
CA LEU A 19 -8.83 -13.22 -6.05
C LEU A 19 -9.11 -14.61 -6.63
N ILE A 20 -9.29 -14.72 -7.95
CA ILE A 20 -9.49 -16.01 -8.62
C ILE A 20 -8.30 -16.94 -8.35
N VAL A 21 -7.07 -16.44 -8.49
CA VAL A 21 -5.86 -17.24 -8.21
C VAL A 21 -5.82 -17.71 -6.77
N ILE A 22 -6.12 -16.84 -5.80
CA ILE A 22 -6.11 -17.19 -4.37
C ILE A 22 -7.20 -18.22 -4.03
N LEU A 23 -8.38 -18.10 -4.63
CA LEU A 23 -9.49 -19.04 -4.41
C LEU A 23 -9.21 -20.43 -5.00
N LEU A 24 -8.51 -20.49 -6.14
CA LEU A 24 -8.16 -21.77 -6.78
C LEU A 24 -6.91 -22.41 -6.17
N ASN A 25 -5.87 -21.61 -5.89
CA ASN A 25 -4.62 -22.08 -5.31
C ASN A 25 -3.87 -20.93 -4.61
N PRO A 26 -4.06 -20.73 -3.29
CA PRO A 26 -3.43 -19.62 -2.57
C PRO A 26 -1.90 -19.71 -2.55
N LYS A 27 -1.34 -20.92 -2.66
CA LYS A 27 0.10 -21.14 -2.65
C LYS A 27 0.76 -20.64 -3.94
N SER A 28 0.09 -20.74 -5.08
CA SER A 28 0.65 -20.27 -6.36
C SER A 28 0.84 -18.74 -6.38
N TRP A 29 -0.03 -17.99 -5.70
CA TRP A 29 0.13 -16.54 -5.55
C TRP A 29 1.40 -16.20 -4.74
N LEU A 30 1.61 -16.90 -3.62
CA LEU A 30 2.80 -16.69 -2.79
C LEU A 30 4.08 -17.07 -3.53
N ASP A 31 4.12 -18.28 -4.10
CA ASP A 31 5.32 -18.84 -4.72
C ASP A 31 5.66 -18.17 -6.05
N GLY A 32 4.66 -17.71 -6.79
CA GLY A 32 4.83 -16.98 -8.04
C GLY A 32 5.00 -15.48 -7.82
N ALA A 33 3.88 -14.75 -7.79
CA ALA A 33 3.87 -13.30 -7.85
C ALA A 33 4.53 -12.65 -6.63
N ALA A 34 4.17 -13.06 -5.42
CA ALA A 34 4.60 -12.37 -4.20
C ALA A 34 6.11 -12.54 -3.95
N LYS A 35 6.62 -13.78 -3.91
CA LYS A 35 8.06 -14.01 -3.71
C LYS A 35 8.92 -13.39 -4.81
N THR A 36 8.47 -13.44 -6.07
CA THR A 36 9.20 -12.81 -7.18
C THR A 36 9.26 -11.31 -7.00
N ALA A 37 8.13 -10.66 -6.73
CA ALA A 37 8.06 -9.22 -6.55
C ALA A 37 8.95 -8.72 -5.40
N PHE A 38 9.08 -9.49 -4.31
CA PHE A 38 9.87 -9.13 -3.13
C PHE A 38 11.28 -9.77 -3.09
N SER A 39 11.69 -10.49 -4.14
CA SER A 39 13.02 -11.13 -4.22
C SER A 39 14.16 -10.12 -4.26
N ASN A 40 13.92 -8.91 -4.78
CA ASN A 40 14.86 -7.80 -4.79
C ASN A 40 14.23 -6.57 -4.11
N PRO A 41 14.37 -6.44 -2.77
CA PRO A 41 13.71 -5.38 -2.01
C PRO A 41 14.04 -3.96 -2.47
N VAL A 42 15.25 -3.71 -2.99
CA VAL A 42 15.66 -2.39 -3.49
C VAL A 42 14.86 -2.06 -4.76
N LEU A 43 14.81 -2.99 -5.71
CA LEU A 43 14.03 -2.81 -6.94
C LEU A 43 12.54 -2.66 -6.61
N THR A 44 11.99 -3.51 -5.75
CA THR A 44 10.58 -3.43 -5.31
C THR A 44 10.28 -2.05 -4.73
N THR A 45 11.17 -1.53 -3.88
CA THR A 45 10.99 -0.22 -3.24
C THR A 45 11.03 0.89 -4.28
N MET A 46 12.01 0.90 -5.18
CA MET A 46 12.12 1.93 -6.23
C MET A 46 10.89 1.94 -7.14
N VAL A 47 10.51 0.77 -7.66
CA VAL A 47 9.33 0.63 -8.53
C VAL A 47 8.07 1.07 -7.79
N SER A 48 7.90 0.67 -6.53
CA SER A 48 6.72 1.04 -5.73
C SER A 48 6.66 2.55 -5.47
N LEU A 49 7.79 3.20 -5.21
CA LEU A 49 7.85 4.65 -4.99
C LEU A 49 7.54 5.43 -6.27
N VAL A 50 8.08 5.00 -7.41
CA VAL A 50 7.78 5.60 -8.72
C VAL A 50 6.29 5.44 -9.02
N LEU A 51 5.74 4.24 -8.88
CA LEU A 51 4.32 3.99 -9.11
C LEU A 51 3.43 4.77 -8.14
N ALA A 52 3.82 4.90 -6.87
CA ALA A 52 3.08 5.69 -5.89
C ALA A 52 3.06 7.18 -6.27
N ALA A 53 4.20 7.75 -6.68
CA ALA A 53 4.28 9.14 -7.12
C ALA A 53 3.46 9.41 -8.38
N VAL A 54 3.55 8.52 -9.38
CA VAL A 54 2.78 8.62 -10.63
C VAL A 54 1.29 8.49 -10.35
N THR A 55 0.89 7.53 -9.53
CA THR A 55 -0.50 7.32 -9.09
C THR A 55 -1.04 8.56 -8.38
N LEU A 56 -0.27 9.12 -7.43
CA LEU A 56 -0.68 10.33 -6.72
C LEU A 56 -0.83 11.53 -7.67
N MET A 57 0.07 11.71 -8.64
CA MET A 57 -0.04 12.75 -9.66
C MET A 57 -1.37 12.67 -10.41
N TYR A 58 -1.71 11.49 -10.94
CA TYR A 58 -2.97 11.31 -11.68
C TYR A 58 -4.20 11.43 -10.77
N LEU A 59 -4.13 10.96 -9.53
CA LEU A 59 -5.24 11.15 -8.57
C LEU A 59 -5.49 12.64 -8.31
N LEU A 60 -4.44 13.46 -8.21
CA LEU A 60 -4.57 14.89 -7.94
C LEU A 60 -5.15 15.70 -9.11
N GLU A 61 -5.27 15.11 -10.32
CA GLU A 61 -6.00 15.73 -11.43
C GLU A 61 -7.52 15.69 -11.24
N GLU A 62 -8.03 14.69 -10.50
CA GLU A 62 -9.47 14.47 -10.33
C GLU A 62 -9.96 14.52 -8.87
N LEU A 63 -9.07 14.27 -7.91
CA LEU A 63 -9.36 14.21 -6.48
C LEU A 63 -8.49 15.17 -5.68
N THR A 64 -9.06 15.70 -4.60
CA THR A 64 -8.28 16.43 -3.59
C THR A 64 -7.51 15.47 -2.69
N ILE A 65 -6.44 15.95 -2.07
CA ILE A 65 -5.68 15.18 -1.07
C ILE A 65 -6.59 14.70 0.09
N ILE A 66 -7.63 15.46 0.43
CA ILE A 66 -8.61 15.11 1.46
C ILE A 66 -9.43 13.88 1.02
N GLN A 67 -9.92 13.86 -0.22
CA GLN A 67 -10.66 12.73 -0.77
C GLN A 67 -9.79 11.48 -0.85
N ILE A 68 -8.51 11.61 -1.24
CA ILE A 68 -7.54 10.50 -1.25
C ILE A 68 -7.38 9.93 0.16
N PHE A 69 -7.17 10.76 1.19
CA PHE A 69 -7.07 10.31 2.57
C PHE A 69 -8.36 9.65 3.10
N ALA A 70 -9.52 10.14 2.70
CA ALA A 70 -10.80 9.51 3.06
C ALA A 70 -10.93 8.09 2.48
N VAL A 71 -10.54 7.88 1.21
CA VAL A 71 -10.51 6.55 0.59
C VAL A 71 -9.44 5.66 1.23
N MET A 72 -8.27 6.22 1.59
CA MET A 72 -7.24 5.48 2.32
C MET A 72 -7.73 5.01 3.68
N LEU A 73 -8.49 5.81 4.42
CA LEU A 73 -9.08 5.40 5.69
C LEU A 73 -10.01 4.19 5.50
N PHE A 74 -10.87 4.22 4.48
CA PHE A 74 -11.70 3.07 4.11
C PHE A 74 -10.85 1.82 3.82
N LEU A 75 -9.78 1.96 3.03
CA LEU A 75 -8.85 0.87 2.72
C LEU A 75 -8.15 0.34 3.99
N MET A 76 -7.72 1.20 4.90
CA MET A 76 -7.09 0.82 6.17
C MET A 76 -8.02 -0.05 7.02
N PHE A 77 -9.31 0.25 7.09
CA PHE A 77 -10.28 -0.59 7.80
C PHE A 77 -10.49 -1.95 7.13
N LEU A 78 -10.54 -2.01 5.80
CA LEU A 78 -10.58 -3.30 5.09
C LEU A 78 -9.32 -4.13 5.33
N MET A 79 -8.14 -3.52 5.32
CA MET A 79 -6.88 -4.18 5.62
C MET A 79 -6.86 -4.69 7.08
N ALA A 80 -7.31 -3.88 8.04
CA ALA A 80 -7.40 -4.31 9.43
C ALA A 80 -8.32 -5.53 9.59
N ALA A 81 -9.49 -5.53 8.94
CA ALA A 81 -10.41 -6.66 8.95
C ALA A 81 -9.78 -7.92 8.33
N ALA A 82 -9.02 -7.78 7.23
CA ALA A 82 -8.35 -8.91 6.58
C ALA A 82 -7.23 -9.51 7.44
N ILE A 83 -6.55 -8.69 8.23
CA ILE A 83 -5.39 -9.09 9.05
C ILE A 83 -5.81 -9.59 10.43
N ALA A 84 -6.95 -9.12 10.97
CA ALA A 84 -7.40 -9.42 12.33
C ALA A 84 -7.42 -10.94 12.71
N PRO A 85 -7.86 -11.87 11.83
CA PRO A 85 -7.80 -13.31 12.12
C PRO A 85 -6.39 -13.84 12.37
N TYR A 86 -5.36 -13.15 11.89
CA TYR A 86 -3.93 -13.50 11.99
C TYR A 86 -3.18 -12.58 12.97
N SER A 87 -3.90 -11.98 13.93
CA SER A 87 -3.35 -10.98 14.85
C SER A 87 -2.13 -11.45 15.64
N LYS A 88 -2.10 -12.73 16.06
CA LYS A 88 -0.96 -13.29 16.82
C LYS A 88 0.33 -13.31 16.00
N GLU A 89 0.23 -13.77 14.75
CA GLU A 89 1.36 -13.83 13.82
C GLU A 89 1.89 -12.42 13.50
N ILE A 90 0.98 -11.47 13.35
CA ILE A 90 1.31 -10.08 13.01
C ILE A 90 1.97 -9.36 14.19
N ILE A 91 1.46 -9.56 15.42
CA ILE A 91 2.09 -9.03 16.63
C ILE A 91 3.49 -9.63 16.80
N ALA A 92 3.63 -10.96 16.67
CA ALA A 92 4.94 -11.62 16.77
C ALA A 92 5.94 -11.13 15.70
N MET A 93 5.46 -10.88 14.48
CA MET A 93 6.26 -10.27 13.43
C MET A 93 6.69 -8.85 13.80
N GLY A 94 5.78 -8.04 14.35
CA GLY A 94 6.06 -6.69 14.85
C GLY A 94 7.14 -6.68 15.93
N ASP A 95 7.01 -7.55 16.94
CA ASP A 95 8.00 -7.70 18.02
C ASP A 95 9.38 -8.07 17.47
N LYS A 96 9.43 -8.95 16.48
CA LYS A 96 10.68 -9.34 15.83
C LYS A 96 11.32 -8.17 15.08
N ILE A 97 10.50 -7.40 14.35
CA ILE A 97 10.97 -6.23 13.62
C ILE A 97 11.49 -5.19 14.61
N LEU A 98 10.73 -4.81 15.63
CA LEU A 98 11.10 -3.75 16.58
C LEU A 98 12.34 -4.07 17.43
N LYS A 99 12.69 -5.35 17.61
CA LYS A 99 13.97 -5.75 18.24
C LYS A 99 15.19 -5.37 17.40
N ASP A 100 15.03 -5.19 16.08
CA ASP A 100 16.07 -4.65 15.23
C ASP A 100 16.22 -3.13 15.49
N ARG A 101 17.31 -2.74 16.15
CA ARG A 101 17.61 -1.34 16.48
C ARG A 101 17.73 -0.45 15.24
N GLY A 102 17.87 -1.02 14.04
CA GLY A 102 17.94 -0.32 12.77
C GLY A 102 16.59 -0.06 12.08
N VAL A 103 15.44 -0.45 12.65
CA VAL A 103 14.13 -0.32 11.98
C VAL A 103 13.84 1.08 11.48
N VAL A 104 14.04 2.10 12.32
CA VAL A 104 13.80 3.50 11.93
C VAL A 104 14.73 3.88 10.77
N LYS A 105 15.99 3.48 10.82
CA LYS A 105 16.97 3.72 9.74
C LYS A 105 16.63 2.96 8.45
N LYS A 106 15.94 1.83 8.52
CA LYS A 106 15.49 1.08 7.33
C LYS A 106 14.19 1.66 6.75
N GLY A 107 13.30 2.15 7.62
CA GLY A 107 11.99 2.71 7.24
C GLY A 107 11.95 4.23 7.04
N TRP A 108 13.07 4.94 7.23
CA TRP A 108 13.13 6.41 7.26
C TRP A 108 12.45 7.07 6.06
N LEU A 109 12.63 6.53 4.85
CA LEU A 109 12.07 7.10 3.63
C LEU A 109 10.54 7.04 3.65
N ALA A 110 9.97 5.91 4.07
CA ALA A 110 8.52 5.77 4.22
C ALA A 110 7.99 6.71 5.31
N ILE A 111 8.72 6.86 6.43
CA ILE A 111 8.36 7.78 7.51
C ILE A 111 8.29 9.22 7.00
N ILE A 112 9.28 9.68 6.23
CA ILE A 112 9.30 11.04 5.66
C ILE A 112 8.13 11.24 4.70
N ILE A 113 7.89 10.30 3.80
CA ILE A 113 6.78 10.39 2.83
C ILE A 113 5.44 10.52 3.58
N TRP A 114 5.22 9.69 4.60
CA TRP A 114 4.02 9.78 5.44
C TRP A 114 3.91 11.12 6.16
N ALA A 115 5.00 11.60 6.76
CA ALA A 115 5.00 12.89 7.45
C ALA A 115 4.61 14.03 6.50
N VAL A 116 5.17 14.07 5.28
CA VAL A 116 4.85 15.07 4.26
C VAL A 116 3.38 15.00 3.85
N LEU A 117 2.85 13.80 3.56
CA LEU A 117 1.45 13.63 3.15
C LEU A 117 0.47 14.00 4.28
N ILE A 118 0.79 13.67 5.53
CA ILE A 118 -0.01 14.03 6.70
C ILE A 118 -0.03 15.55 6.88
N ILE A 119 1.13 16.22 6.81
CA ILE A 119 1.20 17.68 6.91
C ILE A 119 0.36 18.32 5.79
N TRP A 120 0.44 17.80 4.57
CA TRP A 120 -0.30 18.33 3.43
C TRP A 120 -1.82 18.19 3.61
N VAL A 121 -2.33 17.01 4.01
CA VAL A 121 -3.78 16.86 4.21
C VAL A 121 -4.29 17.69 5.37
N LEU A 122 -3.51 17.80 6.46
CA LEU A 122 -3.88 18.66 7.60
C LEU A 122 -3.93 20.12 7.17
N TYR A 123 -2.94 20.59 6.41
CA TYR A 123 -2.94 21.93 5.85
C TYR A 123 -4.19 22.16 4.99
N ALA A 124 -4.50 21.26 4.05
CA ALA A 124 -5.66 21.39 3.18
C ALA A 124 -7.02 21.35 3.92
N ILE A 125 -7.09 20.72 5.11
CA ILE A 125 -8.31 20.70 5.94
C ILE A 125 -8.49 22.02 6.70
N PHE A 126 -7.41 22.60 7.21
CA PHE A 126 -7.46 23.71 8.17
C PHE A 126 -7.11 25.08 7.58
N VAL A 127 -6.51 25.13 6.39
CA VAL A 127 -6.06 26.35 5.70
C VAL A 127 -6.63 26.39 4.30
#